data_AF-A0A2E9ITN8-F1
#
_entry.id   AF-A0A2E9ITN8-F1
#
_cell.length_a   1.000
_cell.length_b   1.000
_cell.length_c   1.000
_cell.angle_alpha   90.00
_cell.angle_beta   90.00
_cell.angle_gamma   90.00
#
_symmetry.space_group_name_H-M   'P 1'
#
loop_
_entity.id
_entity.type
_entity.pdbx_description
1 polymer ?
#
loop_
_entity_poly.entity_id
_entity_poly.type
_entity_poly.pdbx_seq_one_letter_code
_entity_poly.pdbx_strand_id
1 'polypeptide(L)'
;MACLFNQQEKLDLFDAMLMIGAIIGVPLGLPVLLGLWFKRIYWVTYFVILGVALAPSIYFTYDQAQNGTVWTIQDRMLWLYVAGFVGLLISFPLWRFAKQSERERIDRFFTKMHTPVDFEKEVGAANDGAQLKLIGVSALSMAVLILLLMVLPNSWDSRIQIMCLSLFIAVIGATMLVTAKRQSKVSKVRQRVLEDDSIDLKPEAVRGTE
;
A
#
# COMPACT_ATOMS: atom_id res chain seq x y z
N MET A 1 -1.94 -41.73 9.24
CA MET A 1 -1.39 -40.40 9.60
C MET A 1 -0.40 -39.83 8.57
N ALA A 2 0.22 -40.63 7.68
CA ALA A 2 1.05 -40.08 6.58
C ALA A 2 0.25 -39.72 5.31
N CYS A 3 -0.82 -40.47 5.00
CA CYS A 3 -1.67 -40.18 3.82
C CYS A 3 -2.54 -38.91 3.96
N LEU A 4 -2.78 -38.43 5.19
CA LEU A 4 -3.55 -37.20 5.41
C LEU A 4 -2.71 -35.93 5.20
N PHE A 5 -1.38 -36.03 5.35
CA PHE A 5 -0.45 -34.94 5.07
C PHE A 5 -0.20 -34.75 3.56
N ASN A 6 -0.31 -35.81 2.75
CA ASN A 6 -0.11 -35.75 1.30
C ASN A 6 -1.30 -35.13 0.53
N GLN A 7 -2.43 -34.87 1.21
CA GLN A 7 -3.54 -34.09 0.65
C GLN A 7 -3.50 -32.61 1.06
N GLN A 8 -2.61 -32.19 1.96
CA GLN A 8 -2.38 -30.79 2.29
C GLN A 8 -1.44 -30.07 1.30
N GLU A 9 -0.73 -30.81 0.43
CA GLU A 9 0.17 -30.24 -0.59
C GLU A 9 -0.52 -29.43 -1.71
N LYS A 10 -1.86 -29.39 -1.77
CA LYS A 10 -2.59 -28.67 -2.83
C LYS A 10 -3.34 -27.41 -2.37
N LEU A 11 -3.24 -27.05 -1.09
CA LEU A 11 -3.56 -25.70 -0.63
C LEU A 11 -2.29 -25.16 0.02
N ASP A 12 -1.44 -24.54 -0.81
CA ASP A 12 -0.25 -23.86 -0.34
C ASP A 12 -0.67 -22.86 0.75
N LEU A 13 0.00 -22.84 1.90
CA LEU A 13 -0.34 -21.94 3.01
C LEU A 13 -0.37 -20.47 2.50
N PHE A 14 0.45 -20.20 1.50
CA PHE A 14 0.47 -18.97 0.74
C PHE A 14 -0.84 -18.71 -0.01
N ASP A 15 -1.38 -19.68 -0.73
CA ASP A 15 -2.67 -19.58 -1.42
C ASP A 15 -3.82 -19.34 -0.45
N ALA A 16 -3.80 -19.99 0.71
CA ALA A 16 -4.77 -19.75 1.77
C ALA A 16 -4.69 -18.31 2.30
N MET A 17 -3.47 -17.82 2.56
CA MET A 17 -3.25 -16.43 2.98
C MET A 17 -3.71 -15.43 1.91
N LEU A 18 -3.37 -15.66 0.64
CA LEU A 18 -3.80 -14.82 -0.47
C LEU A 18 -5.32 -14.85 -0.66
N MET A 19 -5.94 -16.02 -0.51
CA MET A 19 -7.39 -16.18 -0.62
C MET A 19 -8.11 -15.45 0.51
N ILE A 20 -7.65 -15.57 1.76
CA ILE A 20 -8.21 -14.82 2.89
C ILE A 20 -8.02 -13.31 2.67
N GLY A 21 -6.83 -12.88 2.24
CA GLY A 21 -6.53 -11.50 1.92
C GLY A 21 -7.42 -10.94 0.80
N ALA A 22 -7.71 -11.72 -0.23
CA ALA A 22 -8.57 -11.31 -1.33
C ALA A 22 -10.06 -11.26 -0.90
N ILE A 23 -10.55 -12.27 -0.17
CA ILE A 23 -11.95 -12.38 0.26
C ILE A 23 -12.32 -11.25 1.23
N ILE A 24 -11.40 -10.89 2.13
CA ILE A 24 -11.67 -9.86 3.15
C ILE A 24 -11.19 -8.49 2.68
N GLY A 25 -9.99 -8.42 2.10
CA GLY A 25 -9.35 -7.16 1.74
C GLY A 25 -10.04 -6.43 0.59
N VAL A 26 -10.53 -7.14 -0.43
CA VAL A 26 -11.18 -6.50 -1.58
C VAL A 26 -12.52 -5.83 -1.19
N PRO A 27 -13.45 -6.51 -0.48
CA PRO A 27 -14.70 -5.87 -0.06
C PRO A 27 -14.51 -4.73 0.95
N LEU A 28 -13.47 -4.78 1.79
CA LEU A 28 -13.16 -3.70 2.74
C LEU A 28 -12.47 -2.50 2.06
N GLY A 29 -11.58 -2.77 1.10
CA GLY A 29 -10.86 -1.73 0.36
C GLY A 29 -11.77 -0.94 -0.57
N LEU A 30 -12.78 -1.58 -1.16
CA LEU A 30 -13.70 -0.98 -2.12
C LEU A 30 -14.42 0.28 -1.60
N PRO A 31 -15.11 0.26 -0.44
CA PRO A 31 -15.73 1.45 0.14
C PRO A 31 -14.74 2.58 0.40
N VAL A 32 -13.51 2.25 0.82
CA VAL A 32 -12.47 3.26 1.12
C VAL A 32 -12.01 3.94 -0.17
N LEU A 33 -11.69 3.16 -1.21
CA LEU A 33 -11.27 3.68 -2.50
C LEU A 33 -12.35 4.55 -3.14
N LEU A 34 -13.60 4.08 -3.15
CA LEU A 34 -14.73 4.86 -3.68
C LEU A 34 -15.01 6.11 -2.82
N GLY A 35 -14.84 6.02 -1.50
CA GLY A 35 -14.97 7.13 -0.56
C GLY A 35 -13.99 8.28 -0.79
N LEU A 36 -12.80 7.99 -1.33
CA LEU A 36 -11.81 9.02 -1.68
C LEU A 36 -12.16 9.77 -2.97
N TRP A 37 -12.84 9.11 -3.91
CA TRP A 37 -13.18 9.72 -5.21
C TRP A 37 -14.52 10.48 -5.18
N PHE A 38 -15.50 9.99 -4.41
CA PHE A 38 -16.86 10.51 -4.42
C PHE A 38 -17.20 11.29 -3.14
N LYS A 39 -17.35 12.61 -3.25
CA LYS A 39 -17.65 13.50 -2.12
C LYS A 39 -19.01 13.28 -1.47
N ARG A 40 -20.03 12.85 -2.22
CA ARG A 40 -21.43 12.79 -1.74
C ARG A 40 -21.79 11.40 -1.22
N ILE A 41 -21.06 10.93 -0.21
CA ILE A 41 -21.24 9.60 0.37
C ILE A 41 -21.63 9.73 1.85
N TYR A 42 -22.70 9.05 2.27
CA TYR A 42 -23.13 9.01 3.67
C TYR A 42 -22.39 7.90 4.42
N TRP A 43 -22.21 8.00 5.74
CA TRP A 43 -21.47 6.96 6.50
C TRP A 43 -22.10 5.56 6.36
N VAL A 44 -23.43 5.48 6.21
CA VAL A 44 -24.15 4.21 6.00
C VAL A 44 -23.83 3.57 4.64
N THR A 45 -23.40 4.35 3.64
CA THR A 45 -22.95 3.82 2.34
C THR A 45 -21.85 2.77 2.50
N TYR A 46 -20.98 2.90 3.51
CA TYR A 46 -19.95 1.88 3.80
C TYR A 46 -20.56 0.49 3.97
N PHE A 47 -21.61 0.36 4.79
CA PHE A 47 -22.27 -0.92 5.03
C PHE A 47 -23.08 -1.40 3.83
N VAL A 48 -23.63 -0.49 3.03
CA VAL A 48 -24.36 -0.84 1.80
C VAL A 48 -23.39 -1.42 0.77
N ILE A 49 -22.27 -0.75 0.51
CA ILE A 49 -21.24 -1.24 -0.42
C ILE A 49 -20.69 -2.58 0.08
N LEU A 50 -20.33 -2.67 1.36
CA LEU A 50 -19.80 -3.92 1.94
C LEU A 50 -20.81 -5.06 1.83
N GLY A 51 -22.09 -4.83 2.15
CA GLY A 51 -23.13 -5.84 2.07
C GLY A 51 -23.39 -6.31 0.64
N VAL A 52 -23.46 -5.39 -0.32
CA VAL A 52 -23.67 -5.73 -1.73
C VAL A 52 -22.42 -6.42 -2.31
N ALA A 53 -21.21 -5.96 -1.97
CA ALA A 53 -19.96 -6.57 -2.41
C ALA A 53 -19.75 -7.97 -1.83
N LEU A 54 -20.27 -8.29 -0.65
CA LEU A 54 -20.19 -9.63 -0.07
C LEU A 54 -21.16 -10.64 -0.72
N ALA A 55 -22.25 -10.18 -1.35
CA ALA A 55 -23.25 -11.07 -1.93
C ALA A 55 -22.69 -12.04 -3.01
N PRO A 56 -21.86 -11.59 -3.99
CA PRO A 56 -21.18 -12.51 -4.90
C PRO A 56 -20.27 -13.51 -4.17
N SER A 57 -19.56 -13.07 -3.12
CA SER A 57 -18.67 -13.97 -2.35
C SER A 57 -19.43 -15.12 -1.69
N ILE A 58 -20.62 -14.84 -1.14
CA ILE A 58 -21.49 -15.85 -0.55
C ILE A 58 -22.01 -16.79 -1.65
N TYR A 59 -22.44 -16.24 -2.78
CA TYR A 59 -22.91 -17.02 -3.92
C TYR A 59 -21.83 -17.97 -4.46
N PHE A 60 -20.59 -17.51 -4.65
CA PHE A 60 -19.50 -18.36 -5.13
C PHE A 60 -19.16 -19.49 -4.16
N THR A 61 -19.26 -19.24 -2.86
CA THR A 61 -19.01 -20.26 -1.84
C THR A 61 -20.12 -21.31 -1.86
N TYR A 62 -21.37 -20.88 -2.01
CA TYR A 62 -22.53 -21.77 -2.14
C TYR A 62 -22.49 -22.60 -3.43
N ASP A 63 -22.21 -21.97 -4.57
CA ASP A 63 -22.13 -22.62 -5.87
C ASP A 63 -20.97 -23.62 -5.94
N GLN A 64 -19.83 -23.27 -5.35
CA GLN A 64 -18.70 -24.21 -5.19
C GLN A 64 -19.07 -25.41 -4.30
N ALA A 65 -19.89 -25.21 -3.26
CA ALA A 65 -20.31 -26.27 -2.36
C ALA A 65 -21.38 -27.20 -2.96
N GLN A 66 -22.29 -26.68 -3.79
CA GLN A 66 -23.40 -27.45 -4.36
C GLN A 66 -23.08 -28.01 -5.75
N ASN A 67 -22.53 -27.18 -6.63
CA ASN A 67 -22.33 -27.50 -8.05
C ASN A 67 -20.87 -27.90 -8.36
N GLY A 68 -19.95 -27.78 -7.40
CA GLY A 68 -18.53 -28.09 -7.57
C GLY A 68 -17.81 -27.15 -8.54
N THR A 69 -18.43 -26.02 -8.92
CA THR A 69 -17.86 -25.07 -9.87
C THR A 69 -16.67 -24.33 -9.25
N VAL A 70 -15.50 -24.47 -9.89
CA VAL A 70 -14.28 -23.79 -9.46
C VAL A 70 -14.22 -22.42 -10.12
N TRP A 71 -14.58 -21.39 -9.36
CA TRP A 71 -14.46 -20.00 -9.79
C TRP A 71 -13.01 -19.52 -9.67
N THR A 72 -12.47 -18.96 -10.74
CA THR A 72 -11.12 -18.38 -10.71
C THR A 72 -11.09 -17.13 -9.82
N ILE A 73 -9.92 -16.82 -9.26
CA ILE A 73 -9.75 -15.61 -8.43
C ILE A 73 -10.07 -14.34 -9.23
N GLN A 74 -9.74 -14.33 -10.53
CA GLN A 74 -9.97 -13.19 -11.42
C GLN A 74 -11.47 -12.94 -11.62
N ASP A 75 -12.26 -13.99 -11.88
CA ASP A 75 -13.72 -13.86 -12.02
C ASP A 75 -14.37 -13.37 -10.73
N ARG A 76 -13.93 -13.93 -9.59
CA ARG A 76 -14.41 -13.51 -8.26
C ARG A 76 -14.14 -12.01 -8.04
N MET A 77 -12.92 -11.56 -8.31
CA MET A 77 -12.54 -10.14 -8.15
C MET A 77 -13.40 -9.23 -9.03
N LEU A 78 -13.61 -9.59 -10.31
CA LEU A 78 -14.43 -8.79 -11.24
C LEU A 78 -15.84 -8.60 -10.70
N TRP A 79 -16.49 -9.68 -10.26
CA TRP A 79 -17.84 -9.61 -9.70
C TRP A 79 -17.91 -8.83 -8.38
N LEU A 80 -16.89 -8.93 -7.53
CA LEU A 80 -16.78 -8.11 -6.32
C LEU A 80 -16.71 -6.62 -6.65
N TYR A 81 -15.93 -6.23 -7.67
CA TYR A 81 -15.83 -4.84 -8.12
C TYR A 81 -17.14 -4.32 -8.70
N VAL A 82 -17.79 -5.10 -9.56
CA VAL A 82 -19.10 -4.75 -10.14
C VAL A 82 -20.14 -4.58 -9.03
N ALA A 83 -20.21 -5.53 -8.09
CA ALA A 83 -21.14 -5.46 -6.97
C ALA A 83 -20.84 -4.26 -6.06
N GLY A 84 -19.57 -3.96 -5.77
CA GLY A 84 -19.18 -2.77 -5.01
C GLY A 84 -19.62 -1.47 -5.68
N PHE A 85 -19.45 -1.37 -7.01
CA PHE A 85 -19.91 -0.21 -7.77
C PHE A 85 -21.44 -0.08 -7.80
N VAL A 86 -22.15 -1.20 -7.95
CA VAL A 86 -23.62 -1.23 -7.83
C VAL A 86 -24.06 -0.79 -6.43
N GLY A 87 -23.38 -1.26 -5.38
CA GLY A 87 -23.61 -0.82 -4.00
C GLY A 87 -23.44 0.69 -3.83
N LEU A 88 -22.45 1.29 -4.50
CA LEU A 88 -22.28 2.74 -4.53
C LEU A 88 -23.47 3.43 -5.21
N LEU A 89 -23.92 2.94 -6.38
CA LEU A 89 -25.06 3.52 -7.10
C LEU A 89 -26.35 3.48 -6.27
N ILE A 90 -26.60 2.35 -5.60
CA ILE A 90 -27.74 2.17 -4.68
C ILE A 90 -27.65 3.14 -3.50
N SER A 91 -26.44 3.52 -3.10
CA SER A 91 -26.21 4.40 -1.95
C SER A 91 -26.37 5.89 -2.26
N PHE A 92 -26.31 6.34 -3.52
CA PHE A 92 -26.43 7.77 -3.86
C PHE A 92 -27.70 8.44 -3.31
N PRO A 93 -28.89 7.82 -3.40
CA PRO A 93 -30.11 8.37 -2.78
C PRO A 93 -30.00 8.55 -1.27
N LEU A 94 -29.14 7.79 -0.57
CA LEU A 94 -28.99 7.88 0.90
C LEU A 94 -28.36 9.21 1.34
N TRP A 95 -27.65 9.90 0.46
CA TRP A 95 -27.08 11.23 0.74
C TRP A 95 -28.15 12.24 1.19
N ARG A 96 -29.40 12.10 0.73
CA ARG A 96 -30.51 12.98 1.13
C ARG A 96 -30.77 12.95 2.64
N PHE A 97 -30.44 11.85 3.31
CA PHE A 97 -30.62 11.68 4.75
C PHE A 97 -29.42 12.15 5.58
N ALA A 98 -28.32 12.56 4.94
CA ALA A 98 -27.15 13.05 5.65
C ALA A 98 -27.45 14.37 6.36
N LYS A 99 -27.23 14.39 7.69
CA LYS A 99 -27.34 15.59 8.53
C LYS A 99 -26.33 16.66 8.11
N GLN A 100 -26.65 17.92 8.40
CA GLN A 100 -25.78 19.05 8.07
C GLN A 100 -24.37 18.92 8.66
N SER A 101 -24.25 18.45 9.90
CA SER A 101 -22.95 18.21 10.57
C SER A 101 -22.08 17.18 9.84
N GLU A 102 -22.67 16.12 9.28
CA GLU A 102 -21.95 15.11 8.48
C GLU A 102 -21.49 15.69 7.15
N ARG A 103 -22.34 16.49 6.48
CA ARG A 103 -22.00 17.16 5.23
C ARG A 103 -20.81 18.10 5.41
N GLU A 104 -20.80 18.87 6.49
CA GLU A 104 -19.69 19.77 6.84
C GLU A 104 -18.40 19.01 7.19
N ARG A 105 -18.50 17.87 7.91
CA ARG A 105 -17.33 17.02 8.19
C ARG A 105 -16.70 16.53 6.89
N ILE A 106 -17.52 16.05 5.97
CA ILE A 106 -17.08 15.55 4.66
C ILE A 106 -16.50 16.71 3.83
N ASP A 107 -17.14 17.87 3.82
CA ASP A 107 -16.64 19.05 3.12
C ASP A 107 -15.26 19.48 3.62
N ARG A 108 -15.06 19.56 4.94
CA ARG A 108 -13.74 19.84 5.55
C ARG A 108 -12.69 18.81 5.15
N PHE A 109 -13.04 17.52 5.14
CA PHE A 109 -12.13 16.46 4.72
C PHE A 109 -11.68 16.64 3.26
N PHE A 110 -12.62 16.84 2.33
CA PHE A 110 -12.30 17.03 0.91
C PHE A 110 -11.56 18.35 0.65
N THR A 111 -11.89 19.43 1.37
CA THR A 111 -11.14 20.68 1.28
C THR A 111 -9.69 20.48 1.72
N LYS A 112 -9.47 19.81 2.85
CA LYS A 112 -8.12 19.49 3.32
C LYS A 112 -7.36 18.58 2.35
N MET A 113 -8.02 17.56 1.79
CA MET A 113 -7.41 16.63 0.82
C MET A 113 -6.97 17.33 -0.46
N HIS A 114 -7.75 18.28 -0.98
CA HIS A 114 -7.41 19.03 -2.19
C HIS A 114 -6.52 20.25 -1.94
N THR A 115 -6.26 20.60 -0.68
CA THR A 115 -5.33 21.68 -0.34
C THR A 115 -3.90 21.16 -0.59
N PRO A 116 -3.10 21.85 -1.41
CA PRO A 116 -1.73 21.41 -1.68
C PRO A 116 -0.89 21.47 -0.41
N VAL A 117 -0.01 20.47 -0.25
CA VAL A 117 0.91 20.38 0.88
C VAL A 117 2.00 21.45 0.74
N ASP A 118 2.12 22.32 1.74
CA ASP A 118 3.24 23.27 1.87
C ASP A 118 4.45 22.51 2.45
N PHE A 119 5.32 21.99 1.58
CA PHE A 119 6.45 21.13 1.97
C PHE A 119 7.40 21.80 2.98
N GLU A 120 7.66 23.10 2.82
CA GLU A 120 8.57 23.83 3.70
C GLU A 120 8.01 23.97 5.11
N LYS A 121 6.68 24.17 5.24
CA LYS A 121 6.02 24.34 6.54
C LYS A 121 5.59 23.04 7.21
N GLU A 122 5.15 22.04 6.45
CA GLU A 122 4.49 20.84 7.02
C GLU A 122 5.39 19.61 7.11
N VAL A 123 6.32 19.43 6.17
CA VAL A 123 7.15 18.21 6.07
C VAL A 123 8.60 18.47 6.51
N GLY A 124 9.07 19.71 6.40
CA GLY A 124 10.44 20.10 6.73
C GLY A 124 11.42 19.78 5.59
N ALA A 125 12.71 19.62 5.93
CA ALA A 125 13.75 19.35 4.93
C ALA A 125 13.57 17.97 4.27
N ALA A 126 13.83 17.89 2.96
CA ALA A 126 13.69 16.68 2.15
C ALA A 126 14.35 15.45 2.82
N ASN A 127 13.54 14.45 3.16
CA ASN A 127 13.97 13.23 3.85
C ASN A 127 14.03 12.00 2.93
N ASP A 128 14.07 12.23 1.61
CA ASP A 128 14.07 11.19 0.57
C ASP A 128 15.20 10.19 0.77
N GLY A 129 16.37 10.66 1.18
CA GLY A 129 17.52 9.80 1.47
C GLY A 129 17.26 8.80 2.60
N ALA A 130 16.55 9.20 3.67
CA ALA A 130 16.22 8.29 4.76
C ALA A 130 15.13 7.30 4.34
N GLN A 131 14.14 7.73 3.54
CA GLN A 131 13.10 6.84 3.00
C GLN A 131 13.70 5.80 2.05
N LEU A 132 14.56 6.22 1.12
CA LEU A 132 15.28 5.31 0.22
C LEU A 132 16.17 4.33 0.99
N LYS A 133 16.80 4.78 2.08
CA LYS A 133 17.58 3.90 2.97
C LYS A 133 16.67 2.86 3.64
N LEU A 134 15.54 3.28 4.19
CA LEU A 134 14.60 2.39 4.86
C LEU A 134 14.06 1.32 3.90
N ILE A 135 13.58 1.75 2.73
CA ILE A 135 13.03 0.85 1.69
C ILE A 135 14.12 -0.07 1.12
N GLY A 136 15.32 0.45 0.90
CA GLY A 136 16.43 -0.36 0.43
C GLY A 136 16.86 -1.45 1.42
N VAL A 137 16.89 -1.15 2.72
CA VAL A 137 17.23 -2.15 3.76
C VAL A 137 16.14 -3.21 3.87
N SER A 138 14.85 -2.81 3.84
CA SER A 138 13.76 -3.78 3.90
C SER A 138 13.73 -4.70 2.67
N ALA A 139 13.98 -4.16 1.47
CA ALA A 139 14.07 -4.93 0.24
C ALA A 139 15.22 -5.96 0.29
N LEU A 140 16.41 -5.55 0.74
CA LEU A 140 17.54 -6.48 0.91
C LEU A 140 17.25 -7.56 1.96
N SER A 141 16.62 -7.19 3.08
CA SER A 141 16.22 -8.15 4.11
C SER A 141 15.27 -9.20 3.54
N MET A 142 14.28 -8.76 2.74
CA MET A 142 13.35 -9.67 2.06
C MET A 142 14.06 -10.57 1.04
N ALA A 143 14.98 -10.03 0.24
CA ALA A 143 15.77 -10.82 -0.71
C ALA A 143 16.57 -11.93 -0.03
N VAL A 144 17.16 -11.65 1.14
CA VAL A 144 17.88 -12.65 1.96
C VAL A 144 16.94 -13.72 2.48
N LEU A 145 15.75 -13.35 2.98
CA LEU A 145 14.76 -14.31 3.46
C LEU A 145 14.24 -15.21 2.33
N ILE A 146 14.00 -14.65 1.15
CA ILE A 146 13.60 -15.41 -0.04
C ILE A 146 14.73 -16.34 -0.49
N LEU A 147 15.98 -15.87 -0.48
CA LEU A 147 17.14 -16.69 -0.82
C LEU A 147 17.32 -17.87 0.13
N LEU A 148 16.97 -17.71 1.41
CA LEU A 148 16.99 -18.79 2.41
C LEU A 148 16.05 -19.95 2.04
N LEU A 149 15.02 -19.71 1.21
CA LEU A 149 14.17 -20.78 0.67
C LEU A 149 14.95 -21.79 -0.20
N MET A 150 16.16 -21.46 -0.68
CA MET A 150 17.04 -22.43 -1.34
C MET A 150 17.51 -23.55 -0.40
N VAL A 151 17.51 -23.34 0.92
CA VAL A 151 17.89 -24.37 1.89
C VAL A 151 16.84 -25.49 1.93
N LEU A 152 15.58 -25.18 1.62
CA LEU A 152 14.54 -26.20 1.54
C LEU A 152 14.74 -27.14 0.33
N PRO A 153 14.27 -28.39 0.43
CA PRO A 153 14.31 -29.35 -0.66
C PRO A 153 13.36 -28.92 -1.80
N ASN A 154 13.88 -28.12 -2.72
CA ASN A 154 13.20 -27.64 -3.93
C ASN A 154 13.75 -28.32 -5.18
N SER A 155 12.90 -28.46 -6.22
CA SER A 155 13.33 -28.86 -7.57
C SER A 155 14.32 -27.85 -8.16
N TRP A 156 15.10 -28.27 -9.15
CA TRP A 156 16.11 -27.41 -9.78
C TRP A 156 15.50 -26.18 -10.46
N ASP A 157 14.34 -26.34 -11.10
CA ASP A 157 13.62 -25.23 -11.72
C ASP A 157 13.20 -24.17 -10.70
N SER A 158 12.64 -24.60 -9.56
CA SER A 158 12.25 -23.70 -8.48
C SER A 158 13.45 -22.98 -7.85
N ARG A 159 14.61 -23.64 -7.73
CA ARG A 159 15.84 -23.01 -7.23
C ARG A 159 16.31 -21.86 -8.13
N ILE A 160 16.25 -22.06 -9.45
CA ILE A 160 16.62 -21.01 -10.42
C ILE A 160 15.63 -19.84 -10.33
N GLN A 161 14.33 -20.11 -10.22
CA GLN A 161 13.31 -19.07 -10.05
C GLN A 161 13.52 -18.26 -8.77
N ILE A 162 13.74 -18.93 -7.63
CA ILE A 162 14.03 -18.29 -6.33
C ILE A 162 15.29 -17.44 -6.42
N MET A 163 16.36 -17.95 -7.04
CA MET A 163 17.61 -17.23 -7.21
C MET A 163 17.43 -15.97 -8.09
N CYS A 164 16.74 -16.11 -9.24
CA CYS A 164 16.46 -14.97 -10.12
C CYS A 164 15.61 -13.90 -9.43
N LEU A 165 14.55 -14.31 -8.72
CA LEU A 165 13.67 -13.40 -7.99
C LEU A 165 14.40 -12.66 -6.86
N SER A 166 15.12 -13.39 -6.01
CA SER A 166 15.88 -12.80 -4.90
C SER A 166 16.99 -11.88 -5.39
N LEU A 167 17.70 -12.26 -6.47
CA LEU A 167 18.72 -11.42 -7.09
C LEU A 167 18.12 -10.10 -7.63
N PHE A 168 16.98 -10.17 -8.31
CA PHE A 168 16.31 -8.97 -8.84
C PHE A 168 15.92 -8.00 -7.72
N ILE A 169 15.29 -8.50 -6.66
CA ILE A 169 14.92 -7.69 -5.49
C ILE A 169 16.17 -7.12 -4.81
N ALA A 170 17.24 -7.92 -4.71
CA ALA A 170 18.50 -7.48 -4.12
C ALA A 170 19.15 -6.34 -4.92
N VAL A 171 19.14 -6.41 -6.26
CA VAL A 171 19.66 -5.36 -7.14
C VAL A 171 18.88 -4.06 -6.95
N ILE A 172 17.55 -4.12 -6.92
CA ILE A 172 16.72 -2.93 -6.66
C ILE A 172 17.02 -2.35 -5.26
N GLY A 173 17.02 -3.18 -4.22
CA GLY A 173 17.34 -2.73 -2.86
C GLY A 173 18.73 -2.10 -2.76
N ALA A 174 19.75 -2.72 -3.38
CA ALA A 174 21.11 -2.21 -3.41
C ALA A 174 21.22 -0.85 -4.14
N THR A 175 20.58 -0.71 -5.31
CA THR A 175 20.56 0.57 -6.05
C THR A 175 19.89 1.70 -5.27
N MET A 176 18.81 1.41 -4.53
CA MET A 176 18.19 2.38 -3.62
C MET A 176 19.13 2.80 -2.50
N LEU A 177 19.88 1.86 -1.88
CA LEU A 177 20.86 2.19 -0.84
C LEU A 177 22.05 2.99 -1.35
N VAL A 178 22.52 2.70 -2.56
CA VAL A 178 23.60 3.49 -3.20
C VAL A 178 23.11 4.91 -3.46
N THR A 179 21.89 5.07 -3.96
CA THR A 179 21.28 6.39 -4.21
C THR A 179 21.07 7.17 -2.90
N ALA A 180 20.57 6.51 -1.86
CA ALA A 180 20.40 7.09 -0.52
C ALA A 180 21.73 7.61 0.06
N LYS A 181 22.81 6.82 -0.07
CA LYS A 181 24.16 7.23 0.37
C LYS A 181 24.67 8.44 -0.42
N ARG A 182 24.44 8.49 -1.73
CA ARG A 182 24.82 9.63 -2.58
C ARG A 182 24.07 10.89 -2.17
N GLN A 183 22.76 10.82 -1.98
CA GLN A 183 21.93 11.96 -1.55
C GLN A 183 22.32 12.46 -0.15
N SER A 184 22.59 11.55 0.80
CA SER A 184 23.09 11.90 2.13
C SER A 184 24.44 12.63 2.09
N LYS A 185 25.34 12.26 1.16
CA LYS A 185 26.63 12.93 1.03
C LYS A 185 26.46 14.34 0.45
N VAL A 186 25.62 14.48 -0.57
CA VAL A 186 25.32 15.79 -1.20
C VAL A 186 24.65 16.74 -0.19
N SER A 187 23.68 16.27 0.59
CA SER A 187 23.02 17.11 1.60
C SER A 187 23.98 17.59 2.68
N LYS A 188 24.88 16.71 3.17
CA LYS A 188 25.92 17.08 4.14
C LYS A 188 26.92 18.12 3.59
N VAL A 189 27.32 17.99 2.32
CA VAL A 189 28.21 18.98 1.67
C VAL A 189 27.49 20.31 1.51
N ARG A 190 26.25 20.31 1.01
CA ARG A 190 25.44 21.54 0.86
C ARG A 190 25.23 22.25 2.20
N GLN A 191 24.94 21.51 3.27
CA GLN A 191 24.76 22.08 4.60
C GLN A 191 26.04 22.72 5.12
N ARG A 192 27.21 22.11 4.91
CA ARG A 192 28.50 22.71 5.28
C ARG A 192 28.80 23.99 4.51
N VAL A 193 28.53 24.03 3.20
CA VAL A 193 28.73 25.25 2.38
C VAL A 193 27.84 26.39 2.88
N LEU A 194 26.57 26.12 3.20
CA LEU A 194 25.67 27.13 3.75
C LEU A 194 26.10 27.61 5.14
N GLU A 195 26.68 26.73 5.96
CA GLU A 195 27.22 27.08 7.26
C GLU A 195 28.46 27.98 7.12
N ASP A 196 29.36 27.68 6.18
CA ASP A 196 30.55 28.49 5.87
C ASP A 196 30.17 29.89 5.32
N ASP A 197 29.24 29.97 4.36
CA ASP A 197 28.73 31.24 3.81
C ASP A 197 28.07 32.12 4.90
N SER A 198 27.40 31.48 5.89
CA SER A 198 26.79 32.19 7.01
C SER A 198 27.80 32.74 8.03
N ILE A 199 28.99 32.13 8.09
CA ILE A 199 30.11 32.57 8.93
C ILE A 199 30.80 33.76 8.26
N ASP A 200 31.00 33.72 6.93
CA ASP A 200 31.64 34.79 6.16
C ASP A 200 30.77 36.08 6.07
N LEU A 201 29.45 35.98 6.16
CA LEU A 201 28.55 37.15 6.25
C LEU A 201 28.55 37.84 7.63
N LYS A 202 29.25 37.30 8.63
CA LYS A 202 29.46 37.92 9.94
C LYS A 202 30.94 38.19 10.17
N PRO A 203 31.53 39.23 9.54
CA PRO A 203 32.10 40.30 10.37
C PRO A 203 32.35 41.65 9.64
N GLU A 204 31.37 42.55 9.49
CA GLU A 204 31.67 44.00 9.29
C GLU A 204 30.70 44.98 9.98
N ALA A 205 29.52 44.55 10.44
CA ALA A 205 28.51 45.47 10.99
C ALA A 205 28.76 45.97 12.44
N VAL A 206 29.95 45.78 13.03
CA VAL A 206 30.23 46.14 14.45
C VAL A 206 31.49 47.02 14.61
N ARG A 207 32.13 47.48 13.54
CA ARG A 207 33.23 48.46 13.64
C ARG A 207 32.82 49.80 13.04
N GLY A 208 32.13 50.63 13.84
CA GLY A 208 31.78 51.97 13.38
C GLY A 208 30.87 52.80 14.30
N THR A 209 31.02 52.72 15.62
CA THR A 209 30.52 53.74 16.55
C THR A 209 31.40 53.72 17.80
N GLU A 210 32.53 54.42 17.74
CA GLU A 210 33.18 55.03 18.90
C GLU A 210 33.20 56.54 18.68
#